data_AF-A0A060SSD2-F1
#
_entry.id   AF-A0A060SSD2-F1
#
_cell.length_a   1.000
_cell.length_b   1.000
_cell.length_c   1.000
_cell.angle_alpha   90.00
_cell.angle_beta   90.00
_cell.angle_gamma   90.00
#
_symmetry.space_group_name_H-M   'P 1'
#
loop_
_entity.id
_entity.type
_entity.pdbx_description
1 polymer ?
#
loop_
_entity_poly.entity_id
_entity_poly.type
_entity_poly.pdbx_seq_one_letter_code
_entity_poly.pdbx_strand_id
1 'polypeptide(L)'
;MKIKFTRETCLEVVNRLYPKTKPRNDWDVLQLGTNPKREDDPEALNAWLDEHYENNIKTHGREMIDHSVKTVLDTYMEQTGKKPCGEDPLVFVRPIPDSQYSLRLFPGSISRAEYCLDFVDSKTGEPVNSPFEHELWSVPNIDTPWLTMPMVVKLRSAERGHGIKQDDILPGEEKYFLRDGQTCVLTRPGKRSVRFTVPVRRRPALEEVEPMDVIDFPKVVDL
;
A
#
# COMPACT_ATOMS: atom_id res chain seq x y z
N MET A 1 12.62 3.21 -1.09
CA MET A 1 11.40 4.04 -1.19
C MET A 1 11.77 5.49 -0.84
N LYS A 2 11.36 6.46 -1.65
CA LYS A 2 11.56 7.88 -1.35
C LYS A 2 10.38 8.37 -0.52
N ILE A 3 10.66 8.87 0.68
CA ILE A 3 9.69 9.64 1.45
C ILE A 3 9.44 10.93 0.65
N LYS A 4 8.17 11.23 0.37
CA LYS A 4 7.76 12.43 -0.36
C LYS A 4 6.85 13.27 0.52
N PHE A 5 6.83 14.56 0.26
CA PHE A 5 5.77 15.40 0.80
C PHE A 5 4.42 14.99 0.21
N THR A 6 3.36 15.05 1.01
CA THR A 6 1.98 14.83 0.56
C THR A 6 1.67 15.67 -0.69
N ARG A 7 2.16 16.92 -0.71
CA ARG A 7 2.05 17.81 -1.87
C ARG A 7 2.51 17.19 -3.19
N GLU A 8 3.69 16.57 -3.21
CA GLU A 8 4.21 15.94 -4.43
C GLU A 8 3.30 14.81 -4.92
N THR A 9 2.79 14.02 -3.97
CA THR A 9 1.86 12.93 -4.25
C THR A 9 0.55 13.46 -4.85
N CYS A 10 -0.04 14.46 -4.23
CA CYS A 10 -1.27 15.08 -4.71
C CYS A 10 -1.07 15.63 -6.11
N LEU A 11 0.05 16.31 -6.39
CA LEU A 11 0.35 16.84 -7.72
C LEU A 11 0.53 15.74 -8.78
N GLU A 12 1.14 14.60 -8.45
CA GLU A 12 1.19 13.44 -9.36
C GLU A 12 -0.21 12.95 -9.73
N VAL A 13 -1.12 12.85 -8.75
CA VAL A 13 -2.51 12.46 -8.97
C VAL A 13 -3.23 13.49 -9.84
N VAL A 14 -3.05 14.78 -9.52
CA VAL A 14 -3.67 15.89 -10.26
C VAL A 14 -3.22 15.89 -11.73
N ASN A 15 -1.92 15.79 -11.98
CA ASN A 15 -1.39 15.78 -13.34
C ASN A 15 -1.87 14.57 -14.15
N ARG A 16 -2.08 13.43 -13.47
CA ARG A 16 -2.56 12.19 -14.12
C ARG A 16 -4.05 12.25 -14.43
N LEU A 17 -4.87 12.73 -13.49
CA LEU A 17 -6.34 12.65 -13.59
C LEU A 17 -6.95 13.92 -14.19
N TYR A 18 -6.31 15.08 -14.01
CA TYR A 18 -6.79 16.39 -14.46
C TYR A 18 -5.74 17.11 -15.30
N PRO A 19 -5.28 16.54 -16.43
CA PRO A 19 -4.19 17.12 -17.22
C PRO A 19 -4.51 18.51 -17.80
N LYS A 20 -5.80 18.90 -17.85
CA LYS A 20 -6.28 20.20 -18.33
C LYS A 20 -6.48 21.23 -17.22
N THR A 21 -6.39 20.82 -15.95
CA THR A 21 -6.68 21.67 -14.80
C THR A 21 -5.39 21.97 -14.05
N LYS A 22 -5.15 23.25 -13.77
CA LYS A 22 -4.05 23.68 -12.91
C LYS A 22 -4.60 24.08 -11.54
N PRO A 23 -4.21 23.43 -10.45
CA PRO A 23 -4.68 23.79 -9.11
C PRO A 23 -4.23 25.22 -8.77
N ARG A 24 -5.13 26.01 -8.18
CA ARG A 24 -4.92 27.46 -7.93
C ARG A 24 -4.26 27.73 -6.59
N ASN A 25 -4.45 26.84 -5.62
CA ASN A 25 -3.97 26.99 -4.25
C ASN A 25 -3.80 25.61 -3.58
N ASP A 26 -3.36 25.63 -2.33
CA ASP A 26 -3.15 24.42 -1.52
C ASP A 26 -4.44 23.62 -1.31
N TRP A 27 -5.60 24.29 -1.21
CA TRP A 27 -6.88 23.61 -1.12
C TRP A 27 -7.18 22.77 -2.37
N ASP A 28 -7.02 23.35 -3.56
CA ASP A 28 -7.22 22.65 -4.83
C ASP A 28 -6.27 21.43 -4.95
N VAL A 29 -4.99 21.62 -4.58
CA VAL A 29 -4.00 20.52 -4.60
C VAL A 29 -4.45 19.37 -3.71
N LEU A 30 -4.84 19.67 -2.46
CA LEU A 30 -5.24 18.63 -1.52
C LEU A 30 -6.54 17.94 -1.94
N GLN A 31 -7.57 18.70 -2.34
CA GLN A 31 -8.87 18.14 -2.70
C GLN A 31 -8.79 17.27 -3.94
N LEU A 32 -8.18 17.75 -5.03
CA LEU A 32 -8.04 16.97 -6.25
C LEU A 32 -7.10 15.76 -6.07
N GLY A 33 -6.12 15.87 -5.18
CA GLY A 33 -5.17 14.79 -4.90
C GLY A 33 -5.73 13.67 -4.00
N THR A 34 -6.71 13.97 -3.14
CA THR A 34 -7.24 13.03 -2.13
C THR A 34 -8.68 12.59 -2.38
N ASN A 35 -9.49 13.44 -3.01
CA ASN A 35 -10.90 13.20 -3.32
C ASN A 35 -11.13 13.35 -4.83
N PRO A 36 -10.64 12.39 -5.64
CA PRO A 36 -10.75 12.50 -7.09
C PRO A 36 -12.22 12.47 -7.52
N LYS A 37 -12.66 13.57 -8.13
CA LYS A 37 -13.95 13.71 -8.81
C LYS A 37 -13.81 13.35 -10.29
N ARG A 38 -14.75 12.57 -10.85
CA ARG A 38 -14.80 12.32 -12.30
C ARG A 38 -15.46 13.51 -13.00
N GLU A 39 -14.66 14.54 -13.25
CA GLU A 39 -15.07 15.74 -13.97
C GLU A 39 -13.91 16.19 -14.86
N ASP A 40 -14.17 16.28 -16.17
CA ASP A 40 -13.17 16.59 -17.19
C ASP A 40 -13.18 18.07 -17.59
N ASP A 41 -14.26 18.80 -17.27
CA ASP A 41 -14.37 20.23 -17.51
C ASP A 41 -13.70 21.04 -16.38
N PRO A 42 -12.62 21.81 -16.67
CA PRO A 42 -11.94 22.60 -15.66
C PRO A 42 -12.84 23.65 -14.98
N GLU A 43 -13.82 24.23 -15.68
CA GLU A 43 -14.71 25.24 -15.10
C GLU A 43 -15.66 24.62 -14.07
N ALA A 44 -16.36 23.53 -14.43
CA ALA A 44 -17.20 22.77 -13.51
C ALA A 44 -16.41 22.23 -12.30
N LEU A 45 -15.17 21.80 -12.52
CA LEU A 45 -14.29 21.32 -11.44
C LEU A 45 -13.91 22.46 -10.48
N ASN A 46 -13.53 23.63 -11.01
CA ASN A 46 -13.21 24.81 -10.19
C ASN A 46 -14.43 25.29 -9.40
N ALA A 47 -15.62 25.34 -10.00
CA ALA A 47 -16.85 25.72 -9.32
C ALA A 47 -17.16 24.78 -8.14
N TRP A 48 -16.95 23.48 -8.33
CA TRP A 48 -17.10 22.50 -7.25
C TRP A 48 -16.06 22.69 -6.13
N LEU A 49 -14.81 22.98 -6.47
CA LEU A 49 -13.76 23.25 -5.48
C LEU A 49 -14.09 24.49 -4.64
N ASP A 50 -14.60 25.54 -5.28
CA ASP A 50 -14.99 26.80 -4.63
C ASP A 50 -16.18 26.58 -3.68
N GLU A 51 -17.23 25.88 -4.14
CA GLU A 51 -18.37 25.52 -3.30
C GLU A 51 -17.94 24.69 -2.09
N HIS A 52 -17.09 23.68 -2.31
CA HIS A 52 -16.62 22.81 -1.24
C HIS A 52 -15.76 23.57 -0.23
N TYR A 53 -14.92 24.49 -0.68
CA TYR A 53 -14.10 25.34 0.18
C TYR A 53 -14.96 26.26 1.05
N GLU A 54 -15.93 26.96 0.44
CA GLU A 54 -16.84 27.85 1.15
C GLU A 54 -17.68 27.11 2.20
N ASN A 55 -18.13 25.89 1.89
CA ASN A 55 -18.84 25.05 2.86
C ASN A 55 -17.95 24.68 4.05
N ASN A 56 -16.68 24.33 3.80
CA ASN A 56 -15.73 24.02 4.87
C ASN A 56 -15.39 25.26 5.71
N ILE A 57 -15.21 26.43 5.08
CA ILE A 57 -14.98 27.71 5.78
C ILE A 57 -16.16 28.03 6.70
N LYS A 58 -17.40 27.85 6.25
CA LYS A 58 -18.59 28.12 7.08
C LYS A 58 -18.64 27.25 8.34
N THR A 59 -18.18 26.01 8.26
CA THR A 59 -18.21 25.07 9.39
C THR A 59 -17.02 25.25 10.33
N HIS A 60 -15.84 25.56 9.79
CA HIS A 60 -14.57 25.40 10.52
C HIS A 60 -13.75 26.69 10.64
N GLY A 61 -14.08 27.73 9.87
CA GLY A 61 -13.31 28.96 9.78
C GLY A 61 -12.12 28.86 8.81
N ARG A 62 -11.86 29.96 8.10
CA ARG A 62 -10.82 30.02 7.05
C ARG A 62 -9.42 29.69 7.56
N GLU A 63 -9.00 30.32 8.65
CA GLU A 63 -7.65 30.14 9.18
C GLU A 63 -7.36 28.68 9.54
N MET A 64 -8.34 28.00 10.15
CA MET A 64 -8.19 26.59 10.52
C MET A 64 -8.08 25.70 9.28
N ILE A 65 -8.92 25.92 8.26
CA ILE A 65 -8.87 25.15 7.02
C ILE A 65 -7.54 25.36 6.30
N ASP A 66 -7.12 26.60 6.10
CA ASP A 66 -5.89 26.93 5.38
C ASP A 66 -4.66 26.37 6.11
N HIS A 67 -4.61 26.51 7.44
CA HIS A 67 -3.55 25.94 8.26
C HIS A 67 -3.52 24.41 8.20
N SER A 68 -4.68 23.76 8.28
CA SER A 68 -4.79 22.30 8.23
C SER A 68 -4.36 21.75 6.88
N VAL A 69 -4.82 22.36 5.79
CA VAL A 69 -4.46 21.98 4.42
C VAL A 69 -2.95 22.11 4.22
N LYS A 70 -2.38 23.25 4.60
CA LYS A 70 -0.94 23.47 4.51
C LYS A 70 -0.16 22.45 5.31
N THR A 71 -0.57 22.18 6.55
CA THR A 71 0.07 21.20 7.43
C THR A 71 0.05 19.80 6.80
N VAL A 72 -1.09 19.37 6.26
CA VAL A 72 -1.21 18.07 5.59
C VAL A 72 -0.31 17.98 4.36
N LEU A 73 -0.29 19.02 3.52
CA LEU A 73 0.53 19.05 2.31
C LEU A 73 2.04 19.06 2.60
N ASP A 74 2.44 19.73 3.67
CA ASP A 74 3.83 19.85 4.12
C ASP A 74 4.25 18.65 5.01
N THR A 75 3.35 17.70 5.27
CA THR A 75 3.68 16.45 5.97
C THR A 75 4.32 15.42 5.02
N TYR A 76 5.29 14.68 5.53
CA TYR A 76 5.84 13.52 4.82
C TYR A 76 4.84 12.36 4.82
N MET A 77 4.55 11.85 3.63
CA MET A 77 3.66 10.70 3.48
C MET A 77 4.44 9.50 2.94
N GLU A 78 4.34 8.40 3.65
CA GLU A 78 4.75 7.10 3.12
C GLU A 78 3.63 6.53 2.26
N GLN A 79 3.88 6.45 0.95
CA GLN A 79 2.94 5.82 0.04
C GLN A 79 2.98 4.30 0.21
N THR A 80 1.82 3.68 0.34
CA THR A 80 1.65 2.23 0.26
C THR A 80 0.72 1.90 -0.92
N GLY A 81 0.97 0.77 -1.58
CA GLY A 81 0.13 0.28 -2.68
C GLY A 81 0.37 0.89 -4.06
N LYS A 82 1.26 1.88 -4.22
CA LYS A 82 1.68 2.37 -5.54
C LYS A 82 2.51 1.29 -6.24
N LYS A 83 2.03 0.83 -7.39
CA LYS A 83 2.75 -0.15 -8.21
C LYS A 83 4.12 0.39 -8.62
N PRO A 84 5.18 -0.44 -8.62
CA PRO A 84 6.51 0.01 -9.03
C PRO A 84 6.51 0.40 -10.51
N CYS A 85 7.32 1.42 -10.84
CA CYS A 85 7.55 1.86 -12.21
C CYS A 85 9.06 1.82 -12.48
N GLY A 86 9.47 1.13 -13.54
CA GLY A 86 10.87 0.89 -13.86
C GLY A 86 11.55 -0.13 -12.94
N GLU A 87 12.88 -0.16 -12.97
CA GLU A 87 13.69 -1.04 -12.14
C GLU A 87 13.85 -0.44 -10.72
N ASP A 88 13.29 -1.12 -9.71
CA ASP A 88 13.52 -0.82 -8.30
C ASP A 88 14.17 -2.05 -7.64
N PRO A 89 15.35 -1.92 -7.03
CA PRO A 89 16.09 -3.04 -6.43
C PRO A 89 15.37 -3.69 -5.24
N LEU A 90 14.33 -3.06 -4.70
CA LEU A 90 13.50 -3.58 -3.62
C LEU A 90 12.22 -4.26 -4.13
N VAL A 91 12.09 -4.44 -5.44
CA VAL A 91 11.03 -5.24 -6.07
C VAL A 91 11.55 -6.66 -6.29
N PHE A 92 10.82 -7.64 -5.76
CA PHE A 92 11.16 -9.05 -5.85
C PHE A 92 10.08 -9.77 -6.65
N VAL A 93 10.47 -10.44 -7.72
CA VAL A 93 9.57 -11.26 -8.54
C VAL A 93 9.96 -12.73 -8.40
N ARG A 94 8.99 -13.59 -8.08
CA ARG A 94 9.19 -15.04 -7.96
C ARG A 94 8.11 -15.80 -8.74
N PRO A 95 8.50 -16.76 -9.60
CA PRO A 95 7.54 -17.53 -10.38
C PRO A 95 6.68 -18.42 -9.50
N ILE A 96 5.41 -18.53 -9.85
CA ILE A 96 4.51 -19.49 -9.21
C ILE A 96 4.68 -20.84 -9.93
N PRO A 97 5.01 -21.93 -9.23
CA PRO A 97 5.15 -23.25 -9.85
C PRO A 97 3.90 -23.65 -10.65
N ASP A 98 4.11 -24.25 -11.82
CA ASP A 98 3.06 -24.71 -12.73
C ASP A 98 2.07 -23.59 -13.14
N SER A 99 2.57 -22.38 -13.36
CA SER A 99 1.78 -21.20 -13.76
C SER A 99 2.56 -20.31 -14.72
N GLN A 100 1.86 -19.56 -15.57
CA GLN A 100 2.44 -18.48 -16.36
C GLN A 100 2.63 -17.18 -15.55
N TYR A 101 2.14 -17.13 -14.32
CA TYR A 101 2.17 -15.93 -13.48
C TYR A 101 3.25 -16.02 -12.40
N SER A 102 3.70 -14.84 -11.97
CA SER A 102 4.64 -14.66 -10.87
C SER A 102 4.01 -13.84 -9.75
N LEU A 103 4.51 -14.03 -8.53
CA LEU A 103 4.28 -13.12 -7.43
C LEU A 103 5.30 -11.99 -7.51
N ARG A 104 4.84 -10.74 -7.45
CA ARG A 104 5.70 -9.57 -7.33
C ARG A 104 5.45 -8.90 -5.99
N LEU A 105 6.50 -8.80 -5.20
CA LEU A 105 6.54 -8.12 -3.91
C LEU A 105 7.28 -6.80 -4.08
N PHE A 106 6.73 -5.71 -3.58
CA PHE A 106 7.33 -4.38 -3.69
C PHE A 106 7.12 -3.56 -2.41
N PRO A 107 7.92 -2.51 -2.17
CA PRO A 107 7.86 -1.74 -0.93
C PRO A 107 6.47 -1.11 -0.71
N GLY A 108 5.96 -1.23 0.51
CA GLY A 108 4.87 -0.39 1.04
C GLY A 108 5.40 0.59 2.10
N SER A 109 4.52 1.02 3.00
CA SER A 109 4.89 1.90 4.12
C SER A 109 6.01 1.31 4.99
N ILE A 110 7.03 2.12 5.31
CA ILE A 110 8.14 1.70 6.18
C ILE A 110 7.69 1.70 7.65
N SER A 111 7.04 2.76 8.09
CA SER A 111 6.50 2.91 9.45
C SER A 111 5.51 1.80 9.83
N ARG A 112 4.73 1.29 8.87
CA ARG A 112 3.78 0.19 9.08
C ARG A 112 4.38 -1.20 8.85
N ALA A 113 5.69 -1.27 8.58
CA ALA A 113 6.40 -2.47 8.18
C ALA A 113 5.70 -3.20 7.01
N GLU A 114 5.14 -2.45 6.06
CA GLU A 114 4.36 -2.99 4.95
C GLU A 114 5.19 -3.29 3.71
N TYR A 115 4.81 -4.38 3.05
CA TYR A 115 5.07 -4.68 1.66
C TYR A 115 3.74 -4.81 0.93
N CYS A 116 3.77 -4.57 -0.37
CA CYS A 116 2.65 -4.84 -1.26
C CYS A 116 2.96 -6.07 -2.12
N LEU A 117 1.97 -6.90 -2.35
CA LEU A 117 2.05 -8.08 -3.21
C LEU A 117 1.01 -7.98 -4.33
N ASP A 118 1.41 -8.31 -5.55
CA ASP A 118 0.48 -8.54 -6.67
C ASP A 118 0.90 -9.74 -7.53
N PHE A 119 0.02 -10.11 -8.47
CA PHE A 119 0.33 -11.07 -9.51
C PHE A 119 0.76 -10.33 -10.76
N VAL A 120 1.73 -10.89 -11.48
CA VAL A 120 2.17 -10.40 -12.78
C VAL A 120 2.25 -11.53 -13.80
N ASP A 121 2.02 -11.22 -15.07
CA ASP A 121 2.41 -12.12 -16.16
C ASP A 121 3.94 -12.30 -16.15
N SER A 122 4.43 -13.54 -16.19
CA SER A 122 5.88 -13.78 -16.03
C SER A 122 6.68 -13.39 -17.26
N LYS A 123 6.05 -13.23 -18.43
CA LYS A 123 6.73 -12.83 -19.67
C LYS A 123 6.73 -11.31 -19.82
N THR A 124 5.60 -10.66 -19.57
CA THR A 124 5.47 -9.21 -19.79
C THR A 124 5.78 -8.39 -18.54
N GLY A 125 5.65 -8.99 -17.35
CA GLY A 125 5.77 -8.28 -16.07
C GLY A 125 4.55 -7.39 -15.74
N GLU A 126 3.51 -7.44 -16.57
CA GLU A 126 2.30 -6.64 -16.38
C GLU A 126 1.47 -7.18 -15.21
N PRO A 127 0.94 -6.29 -14.35
CA PRO A 127 0.10 -6.69 -13.24
C PRO A 127 -1.23 -7.25 -13.72
N VAL A 128 -1.68 -8.32 -13.07
CA VAL A 128 -2.96 -8.98 -13.36
C VAL A 128 -3.76 -9.19 -12.07
N ASN A 129 -5.08 -9.02 -12.15
CA ASN A 129 -5.96 -9.26 -11.02
C ASN A 129 -6.35 -10.74 -10.98
N SER A 130 -6.22 -11.36 -9.80
CA SER A 130 -6.69 -12.73 -9.50
C SER A 130 -6.73 -13.68 -10.71
N PRO A 131 -5.57 -13.98 -11.35
CA PRO A 131 -5.53 -14.60 -12.67
C PRO A 131 -6.02 -16.06 -12.71
N PHE A 132 -6.34 -16.62 -11.54
CA PHE A 132 -6.91 -17.93 -11.31
C PHE A 132 -7.61 -17.93 -9.94
N GLU A 133 -8.48 -18.91 -9.71
CA GLU A 133 -9.03 -19.14 -8.38
C GLU A 133 -7.92 -19.48 -7.38
N HIS A 134 -7.87 -18.74 -6.28
CA HIS A 134 -6.87 -18.94 -5.25
C HIS A 134 -7.35 -18.43 -3.89
N GLU A 135 -6.61 -18.83 -2.86
CA GLU A 135 -6.67 -18.18 -1.57
C GLU A 135 -5.26 -17.86 -1.11
N LEU A 136 -5.11 -16.71 -0.46
CA LEU A 136 -3.88 -16.32 0.19
C LEU A 136 -4.12 -16.30 1.70
N TRP A 137 -3.28 -17.01 2.44
CA TRP A 137 -3.41 -17.17 3.88
C TRP A 137 -2.18 -16.65 4.58
N SER A 138 -2.36 -15.87 5.64
CA SER A 138 -1.32 -15.61 6.62
C SER A 138 -1.26 -16.78 7.59
N VAL A 139 -0.07 -17.33 7.83
CA VAL A 139 0.14 -18.44 8.75
C VAL A 139 1.33 -18.16 9.68
N PRO A 140 1.37 -18.76 10.87
CA PRO A 140 2.55 -18.70 11.73
C PRO A 140 3.80 -19.21 11.00
N ASN A 141 4.94 -18.55 11.23
CA ASN A 141 6.22 -19.06 10.79
C ASN A 141 6.58 -20.28 11.65
N ILE A 142 6.97 -21.40 11.04
CA ILE A 142 7.34 -22.61 11.78
C ILE A 142 8.58 -22.39 12.67
N ASP A 143 9.51 -21.54 12.23
CA ASP A 143 10.75 -21.24 12.96
C ASP A 143 10.56 -20.13 14.01
N THR A 144 9.49 -19.33 13.87
CA THR A 144 9.18 -18.17 14.74
C THR A 144 7.67 -17.96 14.92
N PRO A 145 6.94 -18.92 15.51
CA PRO A 145 5.47 -18.99 15.45
C PRO A 145 4.73 -17.84 16.13
N TRP A 146 5.41 -17.07 16.99
CA TRP A 146 4.79 -16.05 17.83
C TRP A 146 4.80 -14.63 17.26
N LEU A 147 5.54 -14.36 16.17
CA LEU A 147 6.05 -13.00 15.96
C LEU A 147 5.11 -11.97 15.32
N THR A 148 3.88 -12.27 14.89
CA THR A 148 2.99 -11.15 14.43
C THR A 148 1.49 -11.39 14.45
N MET A 149 0.97 -12.61 14.29
CA MET A 149 -0.44 -12.94 14.54
C MET A 149 -0.59 -14.43 14.85
N PRO A 150 -1.12 -14.84 16.01
CA PRO A 150 -1.31 -16.26 16.34
C PRO A 150 -2.43 -16.92 15.53
N MET A 151 -2.98 -16.23 14.52
CA MET A 151 -4.16 -16.65 13.79
C MET A 151 -3.82 -16.91 12.33
N VAL A 152 -4.25 -18.08 11.86
CA VAL A 152 -4.35 -18.38 10.43
C VAL A 152 -5.49 -17.55 9.86
N VAL A 153 -5.19 -16.58 9.00
CA VAL A 153 -6.18 -15.65 8.47
C VAL A 153 -6.11 -15.62 6.95
N LYS A 154 -7.27 -15.78 6.29
CA LYS A 154 -7.40 -15.57 4.86
C LYS A 154 -7.24 -14.08 4.56
N LEU A 155 -6.23 -13.75 3.78
CA LEU A 155 -5.97 -12.40 3.33
C LEU A 155 -6.96 -12.01 2.23
N ARG A 156 -7.32 -10.73 2.24
CA ARG A 156 -8.12 -10.09 1.18
C ARG A 156 -7.24 -9.05 0.49
N SER A 157 -7.50 -8.81 -0.79
CA SER A 157 -6.89 -7.68 -1.47
C SER A 157 -7.30 -6.37 -0.80
N ALA A 158 -6.44 -5.35 -0.91
CA ALA A 158 -6.67 -4.04 -0.34
C ALA A 158 -8.00 -3.46 -0.83
N GLU A 159 -8.31 -3.62 -2.10
CA GLU A 159 -9.54 -3.15 -2.73
C GLU A 159 -10.77 -3.80 -2.09
N ARG A 160 -10.75 -5.12 -1.92
CA ARG A 160 -11.83 -5.85 -1.23
C ARG A 160 -11.93 -5.52 0.25
N GLY A 161 -10.82 -5.20 0.89
CA GLY A 161 -10.78 -4.66 2.25
C GLY A 161 -11.54 -3.33 2.37
N HIS A 162 -11.54 -2.51 1.31
CA HIS A 162 -12.29 -1.25 1.22
C HIS A 162 -13.70 -1.42 0.62
N GLY A 163 -14.18 -2.66 0.46
CA GLY A 163 -15.55 -2.93 -0.01
C GLY A 163 -15.73 -2.91 -1.53
N ILE A 164 -14.66 -2.78 -2.32
CA ILE A 164 -14.73 -2.89 -3.78
C ILE A 164 -14.97 -4.37 -4.14
N LYS A 165 -15.98 -4.64 -4.99
CA LYS A 165 -16.26 -6.01 -5.47
C LYS A 165 -15.15 -6.44 -6.43
N GLN A 166 -14.89 -7.74 -6.52
CA GLN A 166 -13.81 -8.29 -7.35
C GLN A 166 -13.89 -7.78 -8.81
N ASP A 167 -15.08 -7.80 -9.39
CA ASP A 167 -15.31 -7.43 -10.79
C ASP A 167 -15.21 -5.92 -11.05
N ASP A 168 -15.29 -5.11 -9.98
CA ASP A 168 -15.16 -3.65 -10.04
C ASP A 168 -13.71 -3.19 -9.83
N ILE A 169 -12.77 -4.11 -9.53
CA ILE A 169 -11.36 -3.77 -9.40
C ILE A 169 -10.78 -3.52 -10.79
N LEU A 170 -10.24 -2.32 -11.00
CA LEU A 170 -9.60 -1.94 -12.25
C LEU A 170 -8.49 -2.93 -12.65
N PRO A 171 -8.35 -3.28 -13.95
CA PRO A 171 -7.34 -4.23 -14.41
C PRO A 171 -5.93 -3.88 -13.90
N GLY A 172 -5.25 -4.86 -13.28
CA GLY A 172 -3.88 -4.72 -12.78
C GLY A 172 -3.74 -3.97 -11.44
N GLU A 173 -4.82 -3.43 -10.89
CA GLU A 173 -4.75 -2.63 -9.64
C GLU A 173 -4.80 -3.48 -8.36
N GLU A 174 -5.26 -4.74 -8.45
CA GLU A 174 -5.41 -5.60 -7.28
C GLU A 174 -4.07 -5.84 -6.57
N LYS A 175 -4.09 -5.73 -5.24
CA LYS A 175 -2.89 -5.92 -4.41
C LYS A 175 -3.24 -6.36 -2.99
N TYR A 176 -2.26 -6.93 -2.31
CA TYR A 176 -2.35 -7.35 -0.92
C TYR A 176 -1.33 -6.58 -0.09
N PHE A 177 -1.70 -6.21 1.14
CA PHE A 177 -0.76 -5.67 2.12
C PHE A 177 -0.24 -6.77 3.01
N LEU A 178 1.07 -6.93 3.01
CA LEU A 178 1.79 -7.88 3.85
C LEU A 178 2.75 -7.13 4.77
N ARG A 179 3.27 -7.81 5.79
CA ARG A 179 4.24 -7.23 6.74
C ARG A 179 5.58 -7.94 6.73
N ASP A 180 6.63 -7.23 7.17
CA ASP A 180 7.96 -7.80 7.38
C ASP A 180 7.87 -9.14 8.14
N GLY A 181 8.51 -10.19 7.59
CA GLY A 181 8.56 -11.52 8.21
C GLY A 181 7.25 -12.32 8.14
N GLN A 182 6.17 -11.75 7.58
CA GLN A 182 4.90 -12.46 7.47
C GLN A 182 5.05 -13.68 6.56
N THR A 183 4.65 -14.85 7.06
CA THR A 183 4.61 -16.08 6.29
C THR A 183 3.23 -16.27 5.67
N CYS A 184 3.22 -16.53 4.37
CA CYS A 184 2.00 -16.70 3.59
C CYS A 184 1.95 -18.07 2.91
N VAL A 185 0.73 -18.57 2.71
CA VAL A 185 0.44 -19.76 1.90
C VAL A 185 -0.54 -19.38 0.81
N LEU A 186 -0.14 -19.56 -0.43
CA LEU A 186 -0.99 -19.46 -1.61
C LEU A 186 -1.54 -20.86 -1.95
N THR A 187 -2.85 -21.01 -1.92
CA THR A 187 -3.56 -22.25 -2.31
C THR A 187 -4.24 -22.04 -3.66
N ARG A 188 -4.28 -23.09 -4.48
CA ARG A 188 -4.91 -23.09 -5.81
C ARG A 188 -5.61 -24.44 -6.03
N PRO A 189 -6.83 -24.49 -6.57
CA PRO A 189 -7.52 -25.75 -6.82
C PRO A 189 -6.68 -26.72 -7.66
N GLY A 190 -6.57 -27.98 -7.21
CA GLY A 190 -5.84 -29.03 -7.92
C GLY A 190 -4.31 -28.85 -8.02
N LYS A 191 -3.71 -27.88 -7.30
CA LYS A 191 -2.27 -27.63 -7.30
C LYS A 191 -1.70 -27.69 -5.89
N ARG A 192 -0.39 -27.93 -5.80
CA ARG A 192 0.34 -27.84 -4.53
C ARG A 192 0.33 -26.41 -4.02
N SER A 193 0.18 -26.26 -2.70
CA SER A 193 0.26 -24.98 -2.02
C SER A 193 1.69 -24.43 -2.06
N VAL A 194 1.81 -23.12 -2.16
CA VAL A 194 3.10 -22.42 -2.20
C VAL A 194 3.25 -21.62 -0.92
N ARG A 195 4.32 -21.86 -0.16
CA ARG A 195 4.66 -21.10 1.04
C ARG A 195 5.79 -20.13 0.74
N PHE A 196 5.69 -18.91 1.25
CA PHE A 196 6.74 -17.91 1.17
C PHE A 196 6.72 -17.01 2.41
N THR A 197 7.85 -16.36 2.69
CA THR A 197 7.99 -15.43 3.81
C THR A 197 8.46 -14.08 3.28
N VAL A 198 7.79 -13.02 3.71
CA VAL A 198 8.12 -11.64 3.35
C VAL A 198 9.48 -11.28 3.97
N PRO A 199 10.39 -10.63 3.23
CA PRO A 199 11.68 -10.19 3.77
C PRO A 199 11.50 -9.29 5.01
N VAL A 200 12.43 -9.39 5.96
CA VAL A 200 12.53 -8.47 7.08
C VAL A 200 13.56 -7.41 6.73
N ARG A 201 13.18 -6.13 6.79
CA ARG A 201 14.12 -5.03 6.57
C ARG A 201 15.07 -4.94 7.75
N ARG A 202 16.38 -4.81 7.47
CA ARG A 202 17.36 -4.50 8.52
C ARG A 202 17.05 -3.09 9.04
N ARG A 203 16.76 -3.00 10.33
CA ARG A 203 16.76 -1.71 11.02
C ARG A 203 18.21 -1.36 11.35
N PRO A 204 18.61 -0.07 11.31
CA PRO A 204 19.85 0.35 11.95
C PRO A 204 19.84 -0.23 13.37
N ALA A 205 20.97 -0.77 13.82
CA ALA A 205 21.09 -1.10 15.23
C ALA A 205 20.68 0.15 16.01
N LEU A 206 19.74 0.01 16.95
CA LEU A 206 19.54 1.05 17.94
C LEU A 206 20.88 1.13 18.68
N GLU A 207 21.72 2.08 18.28
CA GLU A 207 22.82 2.53 19.12
C GLU A 207 22.14 3.05 20.39
N GLU A 208 22.48 2.44 21.52
CA GLU A 208 21.91 2.65 22.85
C GLU A 208 20.57 1.94 23.09
N VAL A 209 20.65 0.63 23.34
CA VAL A 209 19.70 -0.02 24.24
C VAL A 209 19.90 0.66 25.60
N GLU A 210 18.84 1.24 26.18
CA GLU A 210 18.85 1.63 27.60
C GLU A 210 19.43 0.46 28.42
N PRO A 211 20.11 0.71 29.56
CA PRO A 211 20.58 -0.38 30.41
C PRO A 211 19.38 -1.15 30.97
N MET A 212 18.94 -2.16 30.23
CA MET A 212 17.85 -3.05 30.57
C MET A 212 18.46 -4.34 31.14
N ASP A 213 17.91 -4.80 32.26
CA ASP A 213 18.19 -6.15 32.73
C ASP A 213 17.57 -7.15 31.75
N VAL A 214 18.42 -7.94 31.09
CA VAL A 214 18.01 -8.99 30.16
C VAL A 214 17.86 -10.31 30.92
N ILE A 215 16.67 -10.89 30.89
CA ILE A 215 16.42 -12.24 31.42
C ILE A 215 16.32 -13.20 30.23
N ASP A 216 17.23 -14.18 30.20
CA ASP A 216 17.28 -15.18 29.14
C ASP A 216 16.46 -16.43 29.50
N PHE A 217 15.66 -16.90 28.54
CA PHE A 217 15.03 -18.23 28.56
C PHE A 217 15.69 -19.15 27.51
N PRO A 218 15.62 -20.49 27.67
CA PRO A 218 16.03 -21.42 26.63
C PRO A 218 15.31 -21.13 25.31
N LYS A 219 16.08 -20.94 24.23
CA LYS A 219 15.54 -20.59 22.91
C LYS A 219 14.86 -21.76 22.19
N VAL A 220 15.25 -22.99 22.55
CA VAL A 220 14.70 -24.24 22.02
C VAL A 220 14.51 -25.18 23.20
N VAL A 221 13.38 -25.88 23.22
CA VAL A 221 13.10 -26.95 24.17
C VAL A 221 12.69 -28.15 23.33
N ASP A 222 13.44 -29.24 23.44
CA ASP A 222 13.02 -30.52 22.89
C ASP A 222 11.87 -31.07 23.75
N LEU A 223 10.76 -31.44 23.11
CA LEU A 223 9.59 -32.06 23.76
C LEU A 223 9.61 -33.58 23.62
#